data_AF-A0A1U7VWC2-F1
#
_entry.id   AF-A0A1U7VWC2-F1
#
_cell.length_a   1.000
_cell.length_b   1.000
_cell.length_c   1.000
_cell.angle_alpha   90.00
_cell.angle_beta   90.00
_cell.angle_gamma   90.00
#
_symmetry.space_group_name_H-M   'P 1'
#
loop_
_entity.id
_entity.type
_entity.pdbx_description
1 polymer ?
#
loop_
_entity_poly.entity_id
_entity_poly.type
_entity_poly.pdbx_seq_one_letter_code
_entity_poly.pdbx_strand_id
1 'polypeptide(L)'
;MTFFVFLDFLAVVPDDKLPEIGSRARRVVTGSPESAARGGCFVGKISVEWSEFRGLSNGVHGKLKILETEEEVTDTEQAENWFSLTSAQRICDMFLALDKDMNGTLSKQELREYADGTLTDIFIERVFDEHVRRGKIGGGNAREMDFESFLDFVLALENKDAPEGLTYLFRCLDLNGRGFLTTADIHTLFRDVHQKWIEGGNYELCIEDVRDEIWDMVKPTDALRITLADLLSCKQGGTVASMLIDVRGFWAHDNRENLLQEEEEPQEEG
;
A
#
# COMPACT_ATOMS: atom_id res chain seq x y z
N MET A 1 -4.10 -20.30 -1.76
CA MET A 1 -3.86 -19.98 -0.34
C MET A 1 -4.51 -18.63 -0.12
N THR A 2 -5.74 -18.63 0.38
CA THR A 2 -6.55 -17.43 0.53
C THR A 2 -6.08 -16.75 1.81
N PHE A 3 -5.39 -15.61 1.69
CA PHE A 3 -5.17 -14.75 2.84
C PHE A 3 -6.51 -14.12 3.18
N PHE A 4 -7.06 -14.49 4.33
CA PHE A 4 -8.08 -13.69 4.98
C PHE A 4 -7.33 -12.61 5.74
N VAL A 5 -7.39 -11.37 5.28
CA VAL A 5 -7.04 -10.24 6.16
C VAL A 5 -8.24 -10.08 7.08
N PHE A 6 -8.15 -10.68 8.27
CA PHE A 6 -9.02 -10.31 9.38
C PHE A 6 -8.54 -8.94 9.86
N LEU A 7 -9.35 -7.89 9.69
CA LEU A 7 -9.18 -6.68 10.49
C LEU A 7 -9.58 -7.03 11.93
N ASP A 8 -8.62 -7.50 12.72
CA ASP A 8 -8.78 -7.63 14.16
C ASP A 8 -8.68 -6.23 14.78
N PHE A 9 -9.82 -5.60 15.04
CA PHE A 9 -9.87 -4.40 15.87
C PHE A 9 -9.68 -4.81 17.35
N LEU A 10 -8.58 -4.36 17.97
CA LEU A 10 -8.45 -4.34 19.42
C LEU A 10 -9.22 -3.14 19.96
N ALA A 11 -10.41 -3.37 20.52
CA ALA A 11 -11.12 -2.37 21.31
C ALA A 11 -11.29 -2.90 22.74
N VAL A 12 -10.57 -2.31 23.69
CA VAL A 12 -10.82 -2.49 25.13
C VAL A 12 -12.00 -1.58 25.48
N VAL A 13 -13.20 -2.15 25.64
CA VAL A 13 -14.38 -1.38 26.07
C VAL A 13 -14.58 -1.58 27.59
N PRO A 14 -14.47 -0.53 28.42
CA PRO A 14 -14.85 -0.63 29.84
C PRO A 14 -16.36 -0.89 29.97
N ASP A 15 -16.71 -1.78 30.88
CA ASP A 15 -18.06 -2.39 31.08
C ASP A 15 -19.18 -1.35 31.24
N ASP A 16 -18.81 -0.19 31.78
CA ASP A 16 -19.64 0.95 32.15
C ASP A 16 -19.99 1.89 30.98
N LYS A 17 -19.48 1.64 29.75
CA LYS A 17 -19.81 2.40 28.53
C LYS A 17 -20.54 1.60 27.44
N LEU A 18 -21.14 0.45 27.76
CA LEU A 18 -21.94 -0.32 26.80
C LEU A 18 -23.38 0.24 26.71
N PRO A 19 -23.87 0.68 25.53
CA PRO A 19 -25.26 1.10 25.37
C PRO A 19 -26.22 -0.11 25.33
N GLU A 20 -27.39 0.01 25.95
CA GLU A 20 -28.46 -1.01 25.89
C GLU A 20 -28.92 -1.23 24.44
N ILE A 21 -28.69 -2.44 23.93
CA ILE A 21 -28.95 -2.80 22.53
C ILE A 21 -30.45 -3.09 22.35
N GLY A 22 -31.14 -2.18 21.67
CA GLY A 22 -32.48 -2.41 21.13
C GLY A 22 -32.47 -3.44 19.99
N SER A 23 -32.89 -4.67 20.32
CA SER A 23 -33.58 -5.71 19.51
C SER A 23 -33.17 -6.07 18.07
N ARG A 24 -32.18 -5.45 17.41
CA ARG A 24 -31.92 -5.76 15.97
C ARG A 24 -30.48 -6.04 15.56
N ALA A 25 -29.50 -5.90 16.45
CA ALA A 25 -28.17 -6.48 16.26
C ALA A 25 -28.15 -7.89 16.89
N ARG A 26 -27.94 -8.95 16.09
CA ARG A 26 -27.75 -10.30 16.64
C ARG A 26 -26.28 -10.50 17.00
N ARG A 27 -26.03 -10.55 18.31
CA ARG A 27 -24.79 -10.99 18.95
C ARG A 27 -24.47 -12.43 18.50
N VAL A 28 -23.35 -12.65 17.82
CA VAL A 28 -22.74 -13.99 17.70
C VAL A 28 -21.46 -13.97 18.53
N VAL A 29 -21.61 -14.30 19.81
CA VAL A 29 -20.48 -14.56 20.72
C VAL A 29 -20.28 -16.06 20.75
N THR A 30 -19.13 -16.55 20.29
CA THR A 30 -18.69 -17.92 20.54
C THR A 30 -17.42 -17.88 21.39
N GLY A 31 -17.58 -18.13 22.70
CA GLY A 31 -16.49 -18.24 23.67
C GLY A 31 -17.03 -18.45 25.10
N SER A 32 -16.50 -19.43 25.83
CA SER A 32 -16.99 -19.86 27.15
C SER A 32 -16.68 -18.84 28.27
N PRO A 33 -17.54 -18.64 29.29
CA PRO A 33 -17.43 -17.53 30.25
C PRO A 33 -16.33 -17.65 31.31
N GLU A 34 -15.56 -18.74 31.34
CA GLU A 34 -14.72 -19.07 32.52
C GLU A 34 -13.35 -18.38 32.58
N SER A 35 -12.96 -17.59 31.57
CA SER A 35 -11.63 -16.96 31.53
C SER A 35 -11.53 -15.58 32.21
N ALA A 36 -12.65 -15.01 32.67
CA ALA A 36 -12.70 -13.61 33.13
C ALA A 36 -12.05 -13.33 34.51
N ALA A 37 -11.63 -14.35 35.26
CA ALA A 37 -11.16 -14.17 36.65
C ALA A 37 -9.64 -13.94 36.81
N ARG A 38 -8.85 -13.88 35.72
CA ARG A 38 -7.38 -13.72 35.82
C ARG A 38 -6.81 -12.78 34.76
N GLY A 39 -7.19 -11.50 34.82
CA GLY A 39 -6.43 -10.38 34.22
C GLY A 39 -5.91 -10.59 32.78
N GLY A 40 -6.66 -11.32 31.94
CA GLY A 40 -6.25 -11.67 30.58
C GLY A 40 -7.03 -10.82 29.57
N CYS A 41 -6.30 -10.32 28.57
CA CYS A 41 -6.85 -9.58 27.44
C CYS A 41 -8.01 -10.36 26.78
N PHE A 42 -9.13 -9.69 26.52
CA PHE A 42 -10.29 -10.27 25.85
C PHE A 42 -10.11 -10.14 24.33
N VAL A 43 -10.27 -11.24 23.59
CA VAL A 43 -10.24 -11.24 22.11
C VAL A 43 -11.68 -11.32 21.62
N GLY A 44 -12.19 -10.24 21.03
CA GLY A 44 -13.53 -10.17 20.45
C GLY A 44 -13.48 -9.78 18.97
N LYS A 45 -14.27 -10.45 18.13
CA LYS A 45 -14.43 -10.12 16.70
C LYS A 45 -15.53 -9.08 16.50
N ILE A 46 -15.25 -8.02 15.74
CA ILE A 46 -16.26 -7.12 15.19
C ILE A 46 -16.32 -7.34 13.67
N SER A 47 -17.51 -7.56 13.14
CA SER A 47 -17.77 -7.61 11.70
C SER A 47 -18.52 -6.35 11.29
N VAL A 48 -17.99 -5.62 10.30
CA VAL A 48 -18.70 -4.50 9.66
C VAL A 48 -19.43 -5.04 8.44
N GLU A 49 -20.77 -5.02 8.48
CA GLU A 49 -21.62 -5.52 7.40
C GLU A 49 -21.96 -4.35 6.45
N TRP A 50 -21.46 -4.42 5.21
CA TRP A 50 -21.49 -3.36 4.20
C TRP A 50 -22.83 -3.20 3.45
N SER A 51 -23.95 -3.68 3.99
CA SER A 51 -25.23 -3.67 3.27
C SER A 51 -25.97 -2.33 3.26
N GLU A 52 -25.49 -1.29 3.95
CA GLU A 52 -26.24 -0.03 4.12
C GLU A 52 -25.81 1.14 3.21
N PHE A 53 -24.77 0.99 2.37
CA PHE A 53 -24.28 2.10 1.54
C PHE A 53 -24.91 2.21 0.13
N ARG A 54 -25.92 1.40 -0.21
CA ARG A 54 -26.67 1.55 -1.49
C ARG A 54 -27.75 2.64 -1.46
N GLY A 55 -27.72 3.54 -0.47
CA GLY A 55 -28.86 4.42 -0.17
C GLY A 55 -28.51 5.84 0.26
N LEU A 56 -27.36 6.40 -0.11
CA LEU A 56 -27.03 7.80 0.21
C LEU A 56 -26.56 8.56 -1.04
N SER A 57 -27.43 8.58 -2.05
CA SER A 57 -27.62 9.83 -2.80
C SER A 57 -28.30 10.80 -1.84
N ASN A 58 -27.69 11.98 -1.66
CA ASN A 58 -28.07 13.10 -0.80
C ASN A 58 -27.33 13.12 0.55
N GLY A 59 -26.44 14.11 0.64
CA GLY A 59 -25.45 14.25 1.69
C GLY A 59 -26.01 14.28 3.11
N VAL A 60 -25.37 13.52 3.98
CA VAL A 60 -25.23 13.78 5.41
C VAL A 60 -23.90 13.15 5.83
N HIS A 61 -23.06 13.91 6.54
CA HIS A 61 -21.88 13.39 7.23
C HIS A 61 -22.28 12.28 8.21
N GLY A 62 -22.06 11.01 7.83
CA GLY A 62 -22.17 9.87 8.72
C GLY A 62 -20.91 9.75 9.57
N LYS A 63 -20.96 10.19 10.83
CA LYS A 63 -19.88 10.01 11.81
C LYS A 63 -19.69 8.51 12.10
N LEU A 64 -18.61 7.93 11.58
CA LEU A 64 -18.03 6.70 12.12
C LEU A 64 -17.52 7.03 13.54
N LYS A 65 -18.03 6.37 14.57
CA LYS A 65 -17.60 6.59 15.96
C LYS A 65 -16.72 5.41 16.39
N ILE A 66 -15.43 5.52 16.12
CA ILE A 66 -14.40 4.64 16.70
C ILE A 66 -14.03 5.26 18.06
N LEU A 67 -14.04 4.45 19.12
CA LEU A 67 -13.69 4.89 20.47
C LEU A 67 -12.16 5.03 20.56
N GLU A 68 -11.65 6.23 20.28
CA GLU A 68 -10.28 6.60 20.63
C GLU A 68 -10.20 6.79 22.15
N THR A 69 -9.20 6.16 22.77
CA THR A 69 -8.76 6.58 24.10
C THR A 69 -7.82 7.74 23.84
N GLU A 70 -8.25 8.96 24.18
CA GLU A 70 -7.48 10.20 24.00
C GLU A 70 -6.23 10.17 24.91
N GLU A 71 -5.16 9.53 24.44
CA GLU A 71 -3.81 9.93 24.82
C GLU A 71 -3.37 10.98 23.78
N GLU A 72 -2.82 12.11 24.24
CA GLU A 72 -2.27 13.16 23.35
C GLU A 72 -1.07 12.59 22.58
N VAL A 73 -1.34 12.00 21.41
CA VAL A 73 -0.33 11.65 20.40
C VAL A 73 -0.25 12.77 19.37
N THR A 74 0.96 13.13 18.98
CA THR A 74 1.24 14.24 18.05
C THR A 74 0.62 13.96 16.66
N ASP A 75 0.32 15.02 15.89
CA ASP A 75 -0.27 14.90 14.54
C ASP A 75 0.56 14.00 13.60
N THR A 76 1.89 13.99 13.78
CA THR A 76 2.85 13.10 13.12
C THR A 76 2.65 11.64 13.49
N GLU A 77 2.49 11.31 14.78
CA GLU A 77 2.30 9.93 15.24
C GLU A 77 0.91 9.38 14.85
N GLN A 78 -0.10 10.24 14.73
CA GLN A 78 -1.42 9.86 14.23
C GLN A 78 -1.44 9.60 12.72
N ALA A 79 -0.61 10.32 11.95
CA ALA A 79 -0.44 10.13 10.51
C ALA A 79 0.35 8.84 10.19
N GLU A 80 1.28 8.45 11.07
CA GLU A 80 2.02 7.17 10.96
C GLU A 80 1.20 5.97 11.46
N ASN A 81 0.22 6.18 12.33
CA ASN A 81 -0.67 5.12 12.78
C ASN A 81 -1.71 4.79 11.71
N TRP A 82 -1.48 3.72 10.95
CA TRP A 82 -2.42 3.22 9.94
C TRP A 82 -3.80 2.85 10.50
N PHE A 83 -3.90 2.52 11.79
CA PHE A 83 -5.16 2.20 12.46
C PHE A 83 -5.93 3.43 12.93
N SER A 84 -5.40 4.64 12.70
CA SER A 84 -6.10 5.88 13.02
C SER A 84 -7.26 6.12 12.06
N LEU A 85 -8.28 6.85 12.54
CA LEU A 85 -9.38 7.30 11.69
C LEU A 85 -8.85 8.16 10.53
N THR A 86 -7.83 8.97 10.78
CA THR A 86 -7.18 9.84 9.80
C THR A 86 -6.57 9.04 8.64
N SER A 87 -5.83 7.98 8.95
CA SER A 87 -5.25 7.08 7.94
C SER A 87 -6.33 6.39 7.12
N ALA A 88 -7.34 5.82 7.78
CA ALA A 88 -8.47 5.17 7.12
C ALA A 88 -9.23 6.14 6.18
N GLN A 89 -9.46 7.37 6.64
CA GLN A 89 -10.14 8.40 5.84
C GLN A 89 -9.30 8.82 4.63
N ARG A 90 -7.99 9.02 4.81
CA ARG A 90 -7.07 9.37 3.70
C ARG A 90 -7.15 8.35 2.56
N ILE A 91 -7.09 7.06 2.87
CA ILE A 91 -7.11 6.00 1.84
C ILE A 91 -8.46 5.96 1.11
N CYS A 92 -9.56 6.11 1.85
CA CYS A 92 -10.90 6.21 1.27
C CYS A 92 -11.01 7.42 0.33
N ASP A 93 -10.56 8.59 0.77
CA ASP A 93 -10.59 9.81 -0.02
C ASP A 93 -9.74 9.67 -1.29
N MET A 94 -8.57 9.02 -1.19
CA MET A 94 -7.73 8.70 -2.36
C MET A 94 -8.46 7.79 -3.36
N PHE A 95 -9.12 6.72 -2.89
CA PHE A 95 -9.87 5.82 -3.78
C PHE A 95 -11.02 6.55 -4.48
N LEU A 96 -11.81 7.32 -3.72
CA LEU A 96 -12.95 8.08 -4.26
C LEU A 96 -12.51 9.19 -5.22
N ALA A 97 -11.33 9.78 -5.02
CA ALA A 97 -10.77 10.75 -5.95
C ALA A 97 -10.35 10.13 -7.29
N LEU A 98 -9.97 8.84 -7.29
CA LEU A 98 -9.57 8.10 -8.48
C LEU A 98 -10.77 7.52 -9.24
N ASP A 99 -11.81 7.04 -8.54
CA ASP A 99 -13.05 6.47 -9.12
C ASP A 99 -13.92 7.56 -9.76
N LYS A 100 -13.63 7.91 -11.02
CA LYS A 100 -14.25 9.06 -11.72
C LYS A 100 -15.67 8.75 -12.17
N ASP A 101 -15.94 7.50 -12.52
CA ASP A 101 -17.26 7.06 -12.96
C ASP A 101 -18.17 6.61 -11.80
N MET A 102 -17.62 6.58 -10.57
CA MET A 102 -18.29 6.23 -9.32
C MET A 102 -18.88 4.82 -9.35
N ASN A 103 -18.22 3.88 -10.04
CA ASN A 103 -18.68 2.51 -10.18
C ASN A 103 -18.28 1.61 -8.98
N GLY A 104 -17.45 2.13 -8.06
CA GLY A 104 -16.97 1.43 -6.87
C GLY A 104 -15.73 0.54 -7.10
N THR A 105 -15.09 0.66 -8.25
CA THR A 105 -13.85 -0.01 -8.64
C THR A 105 -12.96 0.93 -9.46
N LEU A 106 -11.66 0.64 -9.54
CA LEU A 106 -10.71 1.42 -10.32
C LEU A 106 -10.27 0.67 -11.56
N SER A 107 -10.41 1.34 -12.69
CA SER A 107 -9.81 0.94 -13.94
C SER A 107 -8.30 1.24 -13.94
N LYS A 108 -7.58 0.62 -14.89
CA LYS A 108 -6.16 0.96 -15.11
C LYS A 108 -5.96 2.45 -15.41
N GLN A 109 -6.91 3.06 -16.12
CA GLN A 109 -6.80 4.46 -16.50
C GLN A 109 -6.94 5.39 -15.30
N GLU A 110 -7.80 5.03 -14.36
CA GLU A 110 -7.96 5.79 -13.11
C GLU A 110 -6.76 5.59 -12.20
N LEU A 111 -6.26 4.34 -12.04
CA LEU A 111 -5.09 4.09 -11.20
C LEU A 111 -3.81 4.78 -11.72
N ARG A 112 -3.72 5.09 -13.03
CA ARG A 112 -2.62 5.90 -13.59
C ARG A 112 -2.56 7.32 -13.03
N GLU A 113 -3.65 7.86 -12.47
CA GLU A 113 -3.65 9.16 -11.81
C GLU A 113 -3.15 9.09 -10.36
N TYR A 114 -2.93 7.88 -9.82
CA TYR A 114 -2.41 7.70 -8.48
C TYR A 114 -1.07 8.43 -8.31
N ALA A 115 -0.99 9.23 -7.25
CA ALA A 115 0.18 10.02 -6.88
C ALA A 115 0.75 10.81 -8.07
N ASP A 116 -0.12 11.57 -8.72
CA ASP A 116 0.16 12.45 -9.86
C ASP A 116 0.76 11.72 -11.08
N GLY A 117 0.46 10.42 -11.20
CA GLY A 117 0.90 9.59 -12.32
C GLY A 117 2.40 9.37 -12.38
N THR A 118 3.04 9.32 -11.22
CA THR A 118 4.50 9.12 -11.10
C THR A 118 4.90 7.65 -11.24
N LEU A 119 3.97 6.73 -10.98
CA LEU A 119 4.14 5.30 -11.22
C LEU A 119 4.19 4.96 -12.72
N THR A 120 5.04 4.01 -13.10
CA THR A 120 5.20 3.58 -14.50
C THR A 120 4.02 2.77 -15.02
N ASP A 121 3.75 2.90 -16.32
CA ASP A 121 2.67 2.15 -16.97
C ASP A 121 2.88 0.63 -16.85
N ILE A 122 4.11 0.15 -17.06
CA ILE A 122 4.43 -1.27 -16.87
C ILE A 122 4.11 -1.75 -15.45
N PHE A 123 4.38 -0.96 -14.42
CA PHE A 123 4.04 -1.33 -13.04
C PHE A 123 2.52 -1.40 -12.84
N ILE A 124 1.76 -0.42 -13.32
CA ILE A 124 0.29 -0.42 -13.24
C ILE A 124 -0.29 -1.65 -13.96
N GLU A 125 0.20 -1.97 -15.16
CA GLU A 125 -0.23 -3.17 -15.89
C GLU A 125 0.03 -4.45 -15.08
N ARG A 126 1.21 -4.56 -14.47
CA ARG A 126 1.60 -5.72 -13.65
C ARG A 126 0.81 -5.83 -12.35
N VAL A 127 0.46 -4.72 -11.70
CA VAL A 127 -0.42 -4.73 -10.52
C VAL A 127 -1.77 -5.36 -10.84
N PHE A 128 -2.37 -5.00 -11.98
CA PHE A 128 -3.62 -5.62 -12.41
C PHE A 128 -3.45 -7.10 -12.78
N ASP A 129 -2.30 -7.48 -13.33
CA ASP A 129 -2.06 -8.86 -13.69
C ASP A 129 -1.89 -9.79 -12.49
N GLU A 130 -1.18 -9.31 -11.46
CA GLU A 130 -0.78 -10.11 -10.30
C GLU A 130 -1.75 -10.03 -9.13
N HIS A 131 -2.36 -8.87 -8.90
CA HIS A 131 -3.10 -8.60 -7.65
C HIS A 131 -4.59 -8.35 -7.88
N VAL A 132 -5.01 -7.98 -9.09
CA VAL A 132 -6.42 -7.77 -9.42
C VAL A 132 -7.06 -9.04 -9.97
N ARG A 133 -8.05 -9.56 -9.25
CA ARG A 133 -8.75 -10.80 -9.60
C ARG A 133 -9.58 -10.62 -10.88
N ARG A 134 -9.53 -11.61 -11.76
CA ARG A 134 -10.50 -11.69 -12.87
C ARG A 134 -11.87 -12.06 -12.31
N GLY A 135 -12.88 -11.23 -12.57
CA GLY A 135 -14.27 -11.53 -12.25
C GLY A 135 -14.72 -12.86 -12.88
N LYS A 136 -15.46 -13.69 -12.13
CA LYS A 136 -15.94 -15.00 -12.60
C LYS A 136 -17.19 -14.93 -13.50
N ILE A 137 -17.82 -13.76 -13.63
CA ILE A 137 -19.12 -13.61 -14.29
C ILE A 137 -19.06 -12.36 -15.17
N GLY A 138 -18.95 -12.54 -16.47
CA GLY A 138 -19.03 -11.46 -17.47
C GLY A 138 -17.87 -11.52 -18.44
N GLY A 139 -18.18 -11.80 -19.72
CA GLY A 139 -17.22 -11.75 -20.83
C GLY A 139 -16.79 -10.32 -21.19
N GLY A 140 -16.61 -9.45 -20.20
CA GLY A 140 -16.01 -8.13 -20.33
C GLY A 140 -14.52 -8.21 -20.02
N ASN A 141 -13.70 -7.78 -20.97
CA ASN A 141 -12.25 -7.99 -20.98
C ASN A 141 -11.43 -7.12 -19.99
N ALA A 142 -12.07 -6.27 -19.18
CA ALA A 142 -11.37 -5.38 -18.26
C ALA A 142 -11.32 -5.96 -16.84
N ARG A 143 -10.10 -6.04 -16.28
CA ARG A 143 -9.89 -6.25 -14.85
C ARG A 143 -10.14 -4.91 -14.16
N GLU A 144 -10.94 -4.91 -13.10
CA GLU A 144 -11.27 -3.73 -12.28
C GLU A 144 -10.76 -3.97 -10.85
N MET A 145 -10.11 -2.97 -10.25
CA MET A 145 -9.55 -3.05 -8.90
C MET A 145 -10.59 -2.62 -7.88
N ASP A 146 -11.00 -3.53 -6.98
CA ASP A 146 -11.86 -3.17 -5.86
C ASP A 146 -11.08 -2.47 -4.74
N PHE A 147 -11.81 -1.90 -3.78
CA PHE A 147 -11.22 -1.18 -2.65
C PHE A 147 -10.27 -2.05 -1.80
N GLU A 148 -10.58 -3.35 -1.64
CA GLU A 148 -9.71 -4.29 -0.90
C GLU A 148 -8.35 -4.45 -1.62
N SER A 149 -8.37 -4.64 -2.94
CA SER A 149 -7.16 -4.72 -3.75
C SER A 149 -6.39 -3.39 -3.78
N PHE A 150 -7.10 -2.26 -3.78
CA PHE A 150 -6.48 -0.93 -3.68
C PHE A 150 -5.80 -0.72 -2.32
N LEU A 151 -6.41 -1.19 -1.24
CA LEU A 151 -5.83 -1.11 0.10
C LEU A 151 -4.50 -1.88 0.17
N ASP A 152 -4.48 -3.11 -0.33
CA ASP A 152 -3.26 -3.93 -0.42
C ASP A 152 -2.17 -3.23 -1.26
N PHE A 153 -2.57 -2.58 -2.35
CA PHE A 153 -1.69 -1.81 -3.21
C PHE A 153 -1.04 -0.61 -2.49
N VAL A 154 -1.83 0.20 -1.78
CA VAL A 154 -1.31 1.36 -1.03
C VAL A 154 -0.41 0.89 0.11
N LEU A 155 -0.84 -0.14 0.86
CA LEU A 155 -0.05 -0.72 1.95
C LEU A 155 1.32 -1.19 1.49
N ALA A 156 1.38 -1.87 0.34
CA ALA A 156 2.64 -2.37 -0.21
C ALA A 156 3.58 -1.24 -0.65
N LEU A 157 3.04 -0.16 -1.22
CA LEU A 157 3.83 1.00 -1.64
C LEU A 157 4.41 1.79 -0.46
N GLU A 158 3.61 1.97 0.59
CA GLU A 158 4.02 2.69 1.80
C GLU A 158 4.99 1.87 2.66
N ASN A 159 4.89 0.53 2.61
CA ASN A 159 5.71 -0.39 3.43
C ASN A 159 6.69 -1.21 2.56
N LYS A 160 7.32 -0.58 1.57
CA LYS A 160 8.23 -1.24 0.61
C LYS A 160 9.48 -1.86 1.23
N ASP A 161 9.87 -1.42 2.43
CA ASP A 161 11.00 -1.99 3.19
C ASP A 161 10.59 -3.19 4.06
N ALA A 162 9.29 -3.37 4.30
CA ALA A 162 8.78 -4.54 4.99
C ALA A 162 8.78 -5.77 4.05
N PRO A 163 9.02 -6.98 4.57
CA PRO A 163 9.03 -8.19 3.74
C PRO A 163 7.75 -8.41 2.92
N GLU A 164 6.59 -8.08 3.50
CA GLU A 164 5.28 -8.22 2.90
C GLU A 164 5.09 -7.25 1.72
N GLY A 165 5.41 -5.97 1.92
CA GLY A 165 5.33 -4.95 0.86
C GLY A 165 6.30 -5.25 -0.26
N LEU A 166 7.55 -5.59 0.05
CA LEU A 166 8.54 -5.96 -0.96
C LEU A 166 8.14 -7.22 -1.73
N THR A 167 7.54 -8.20 -1.07
CA THR A 167 7.01 -9.42 -1.73
C THR A 167 5.88 -9.09 -2.69
N TYR A 168 4.98 -8.17 -2.32
CA TYR A 168 3.92 -7.70 -3.20
C TYR A 168 4.50 -7.05 -4.46
N LEU A 169 5.46 -6.12 -4.28
CA LEU A 169 6.10 -5.41 -5.38
C LEU A 169 6.90 -6.35 -6.28
N PHE A 170 7.62 -7.33 -5.71
CA PHE A 170 8.42 -8.27 -6.48
C PHE A 170 7.61 -9.08 -7.48
N ARG A 171 6.36 -9.43 -7.17
CA ARG A 171 5.48 -10.11 -8.15
C ARG A 171 5.23 -9.24 -9.38
N CYS A 172 5.10 -7.93 -9.19
CA CYS A 172 4.95 -6.99 -10.29
C CYS A 172 6.25 -6.87 -11.10
N LEU A 173 7.41 -6.83 -10.42
CA LEU A 173 8.73 -6.71 -11.04
C LEU A 173 9.12 -7.96 -11.83
N ASP A 174 8.73 -9.16 -11.40
CA ASP A 174 9.00 -10.42 -12.11
C ASP A 174 8.10 -10.55 -13.34
N LEU A 175 8.47 -9.83 -14.41
CA LEU A 175 7.72 -9.72 -15.66
C LEU A 175 7.39 -11.07 -16.30
N ASN A 176 8.21 -12.09 -16.04
CA ASN A 176 8.13 -13.40 -16.65
C ASN A 176 7.64 -14.50 -15.67
N GLY A 177 7.37 -14.16 -14.40
CA GLY A 177 6.91 -15.12 -13.38
C GLY A 177 7.93 -16.23 -13.07
N ARG A 178 9.23 -15.95 -13.20
CA ARG A 178 10.31 -16.94 -13.04
C ARG A 178 10.83 -17.07 -11.61
N GLY A 179 10.45 -16.15 -10.74
CA GLY A 179 10.97 -15.96 -9.38
C GLY A 179 12.28 -15.16 -9.32
N PHE A 180 12.69 -14.51 -10.42
CA PHE A 180 13.92 -13.72 -10.48
C PHE A 180 13.91 -12.69 -11.60
N LEU A 181 14.64 -11.60 -11.39
CA LEU A 181 14.87 -10.52 -12.36
C LEU A 181 16.21 -10.71 -13.05
N THR A 182 16.24 -10.58 -14.38
CA THR A 182 17.49 -10.50 -15.16
C THR A 182 17.81 -9.06 -15.53
N THR A 183 19.00 -8.83 -16.09
CA THR A 183 19.39 -7.55 -16.69
C THR A 183 18.34 -7.01 -17.67
N ALA A 184 17.73 -7.90 -18.47
CA ALA A 184 16.70 -7.50 -19.42
C ALA A 184 15.40 -7.03 -18.73
N ASP A 185 15.02 -7.66 -17.60
CA ASP A 185 13.85 -7.25 -16.83
C ASP A 185 14.06 -5.86 -16.23
N ILE A 186 15.22 -5.64 -15.59
CA ILE A 186 15.61 -4.35 -15.00
C ILE A 186 15.66 -3.25 -16.06
N HIS A 187 16.31 -3.50 -17.21
CA HIS A 187 16.32 -2.55 -18.32
C HIS A 187 14.91 -2.22 -18.81
N THR A 188 14.02 -3.21 -18.92
CA THR A 188 12.64 -2.99 -19.39
C THR A 188 11.83 -2.15 -18.42
N LEU A 189 11.93 -2.43 -17.12
CA LEU A 189 11.26 -1.66 -16.07
C LEU A 189 11.80 -0.23 -16.02
N PHE A 190 13.12 -0.07 -16.00
CA PHE A 190 13.75 1.23 -15.86
C PHE A 190 13.57 2.13 -17.08
N ARG A 191 13.42 1.57 -18.29
CA ARG A 191 13.12 2.38 -19.49
C ARG A 191 11.86 3.22 -19.31
N ASP A 192 10.82 2.70 -18.66
CA ASP A 192 9.58 3.46 -18.45
C ASP A 192 9.75 4.53 -17.36
N VAL A 193 10.60 4.28 -16.35
CA VAL A 193 11.02 5.29 -15.37
C VAL A 193 11.80 6.40 -16.05
N HIS A 194 12.76 6.04 -16.91
CA HIS A 194 13.58 6.95 -17.70
C HIS A 194 12.72 7.83 -18.61
N GLN A 195 11.69 7.27 -19.25
CA GLN A 195 10.78 8.05 -20.08
C GLN A 195 10.10 9.17 -19.27
N LYS A 196 9.58 8.86 -18.08
CA LYS A 196 8.99 9.85 -17.16
C LYS A 196 10.03 10.85 -16.64
N TRP A 197 11.25 10.41 -16.39
CA TRP A 197 12.37 11.26 -15.97
C TRP A 197 12.66 12.37 -17.00
N ILE A 198 12.75 12.00 -18.27
CA ILE A 198 12.97 12.95 -19.39
C ILE A 198 11.74 13.85 -19.59
N GLU A 199 10.52 13.33 -19.49
CA GLU A 199 9.28 14.13 -19.56
C GLU A 199 9.21 15.18 -18.44
N GLY A 200 9.79 14.88 -17.27
CA GLY A 200 9.97 15.82 -16.17
C GLY A 200 11.02 16.91 -16.43
N GLY A 201 11.71 16.89 -17.57
CA GLY A 201 12.73 17.87 -17.94
C GLY A 201 14.11 17.63 -17.31
N ASN A 202 14.36 16.43 -16.80
CA ASN A 202 15.65 16.07 -16.21
C ASN A 202 16.70 15.71 -17.28
N TYR A 203 17.93 15.50 -16.83
CA TYR A 203 19.07 15.19 -17.69
C TYR A 203 19.03 13.73 -18.19
N GLU A 204 19.72 13.45 -19.29
CA GLU A 204 19.83 12.09 -19.84
C GLU A 204 20.65 11.17 -18.92
N LEU A 205 20.14 9.98 -18.65
CA LEU A 205 20.79 8.99 -17.80
C LEU A 205 21.42 7.87 -18.63
N CYS A 206 22.53 7.31 -18.15
CA CYS A 206 23.06 6.05 -18.66
C CYS A 206 22.32 4.90 -17.97
N ILE A 207 21.43 4.22 -18.69
CA ILE A 207 20.63 3.10 -18.15
C ILE A 207 21.55 1.96 -17.68
N GLU A 208 22.67 1.74 -18.37
CA GLU A 208 23.66 0.74 -17.98
C GLU A 208 24.31 1.04 -16.62
N ASP A 209 24.56 2.31 -16.31
CA ASP A 209 25.16 2.70 -15.02
C ASP A 209 24.15 2.49 -13.88
N VAL A 210 22.88 2.86 -14.09
CA VAL A 210 21.81 2.61 -13.11
C VAL A 210 21.60 1.11 -12.88
N ARG A 211 21.68 0.30 -13.94
CA ARG A 211 21.68 -1.16 -13.82
C ARG A 211 22.83 -1.62 -12.93
N ASP A 212 24.06 -1.19 -13.21
CA ASP A 212 25.23 -1.63 -12.47
C ASP A 212 25.15 -1.20 -10.99
N GLU A 213 24.63 0.00 -10.72
CA GLU A 213 24.32 0.46 -9.36
C GLU A 213 23.32 -0.46 -8.64
N ILE A 214 22.24 -0.90 -9.32
CA ILE A 214 21.28 -1.87 -8.76
C ILE A 214 21.97 -3.19 -8.41
N TRP A 215 22.86 -3.70 -9.28
CA TRP A 215 23.62 -4.91 -8.98
C TRP A 215 24.55 -4.73 -7.79
N ASP A 216 25.19 -3.57 -7.67
CA ASP A 216 26.08 -3.25 -6.56
C ASP A 216 25.34 -3.05 -5.23
N MET A 217 24.10 -2.54 -5.27
CA MET A 217 23.22 -2.45 -4.09
C MET A 217 22.76 -3.83 -3.62
N VAL A 218 22.34 -4.69 -4.54
CA VAL A 218 21.71 -5.97 -4.22
C VAL A 218 22.74 -7.04 -3.88
N LYS A 219 23.88 -7.05 -4.60
CA LYS A 219 24.93 -8.08 -4.53
C LYS A 219 24.35 -9.50 -4.57
N PRO A 220 23.63 -9.85 -5.64
CA PRO A 220 22.88 -11.10 -5.70
C PRO A 220 23.80 -12.31 -5.55
N THR A 221 23.26 -13.38 -4.96
CA THR A 221 23.98 -14.65 -4.79
C THR A 221 24.41 -15.24 -6.13
N ASP A 222 23.60 -15.04 -7.17
CA ASP A 222 23.87 -15.42 -8.55
C ASP A 222 24.04 -14.16 -9.41
N ALA A 223 25.20 -13.99 -10.03
CA ALA A 223 25.54 -12.77 -10.76
C ALA A 223 24.58 -12.44 -11.92
N LEU A 224 23.82 -13.42 -12.43
CA LEU A 224 22.93 -13.24 -13.58
C LEU A 224 21.47 -12.96 -13.20
N ARG A 225 21.11 -13.04 -11.92
CA ARG A 225 19.71 -12.89 -11.49
C ARG A 225 19.56 -12.36 -10.08
N ILE A 226 18.55 -11.51 -9.90
CA ILE A 226 18.14 -10.99 -8.59
C ILE A 226 16.85 -11.70 -8.17
N THR A 227 16.87 -12.39 -7.03
CA THR A 227 15.68 -13.02 -6.45
C THR A 227 15.04 -12.13 -5.39
N LEU A 228 13.81 -12.45 -4.98
CA LEU A 228 13.19 -11.83 -3.79
C LEU A 228 14.05 -12.01 -2.54
N ALA A 229 14.71 -13.16 -2.39
CA ALA A 229 15.58 -13.42 -1.24
C ALA A 229 16.79 -12.47 -1.23
N ASP A 230 17.38 -12.19 -2.40
CA ASP A 230 18.47 -11.23 -2.51
C ASP A 230 17.99 -9.81 -2.10
N LEU A 231 16.83 -9.37 -2.61
CA LEU A 231 16.25 -8.05 -2.28
C LEU A 231 15.89 -7.90 -0.79
N LEU A 232 15.36 -8.96 -0.16
CA LEU A 232 15.09 -8.97 1.28
C LEU A 232 16.38 -8.92 2.10
N SER A 233 17.45 -9.55 1.62
CA SER A 233 18.72 -9.64 2.35
C SER A 233 19.60 -8.39 2.23
N CYS A 234 19.49 -7.64 1.13
CA CYS A 234 20.38 -6.51 0.84
C CYS A 234 20.04 -5.24 1.65
N LYS A 235 18.89 -5.20 2.33
CA LYS A 235 18.36 -4.04 3.09
C LYS A 235 18.12 -2.77 2.26
N GLN A 236 18.22 -2.88 0.94
CA GLN A 236 17.93 -1.83 -0.04
C GLN A 236 16.84 -2.27 -1.02
N GLY A 237 16.13 -3.36 -0.71
CA GLY A 237 15.12 -3.92 -1.59
C GLY A 237 13.96 -2.96 -1.87
N GLY A 238 13.51 -2.21 -0.86
CA GLY A 238 12.49 -1.18 -1.01
C GLY A 238 12.94 -0.03 -1.91
N THR A 239 14.19 0.45 -1.74
CA THR A 239 14.83 1.45 -2.61
C THR A 239 14.88 0.96 -4.07
N VAL A 240 15.40 -0.25 -4.29
CA VAL A 240 15.49 -0.86 -5.63
C VAL A 240 14.11 -1.00 -6.26
N ALA A 241 13.12 -1.49 -5.52
CA ALA A 241 11.75 -1.60 -6.02
C ALA A 241 11.18 -0.22 -6.38
N SER A 242 11.41 0.79 -5.54
CA SER A 242 10.98 2.17 -5.76
C SER A 242 11.57 2.76 -7.04
N MET A 243 12.88 2.57 -7.27
CA MET A 243 13.58 3.04 -8.47
C MET A 243 13.05 2.43 -9.77
N LEU A 244 12.47 1.23 -9.71
CA LEU A 244 11.99 0.50 -10.88
C LEU A 244 10.51 0.75 -11.21
N ILE A 245 9.74 1.32 -10.29
CA ILE A 245 8.29 1.50 -10.44
C ILE A 245 7.82 2.95 -10.39
N ASP A 246 8.58 3.86 -9.79
CA ASP A 246 8.19 5.26 -9.54
C ASP A 246 9.33 6.22 -9.91
N VAL A 247 9.06 7.20 -10.77
CA VAL A 247 10.03 8.24 -11.12
C VAL A 247 10.44 9.10 -9.91
N ARG A 248 9.55 9.33 -8.95
CA ARG A 248 9.91 10.01 -7.69
C ARG A 248 10.77 9.13 -6.81
N GLY A 249 10.53 7.82 -6.85
CA GLY A 249 11.36 6.83 -6.17
C GLY A 249 12.79 6.85 -6.69
N PHE A 250 12.96 6.93 -8.01
CA PHE A 250 14.26 7.09 -8.63
C PHE A 250 14.88 8.46 -8.32
N TRP A 251 14.12 9.55 -8.42
CA TRP A 251 14.61 10.91 -8.09
C TRP A 251 15.15 11.00 -6.67
N ALA A 252 14.43 10.46 -5.68
CA ALA A 252 14.89 10.47 -4.29
C ALA A 252 16.22 9.72 -4.12
N HIS A 253 16.44 8.65 -4.89
CA HIS A 253 17.68 7.89 -4.86
C HIS A 253 18.83 8.61 -5.57
N ASP A 254 18.58 9.25 -6.71
CA ASP A 254 19.56 10.02 -7.48
C ASP A 254 20.03 11.26 -6.71
N ASN A 255 19.10 11.93 -6.00
CA ASN A 255 19.34 13.14 -5.22
C ASN A 255 19.69 12.88 -3.74
N ARG A 256 19.90 11.62 -3.34
CA ARG A 256 20.08 11.22 -1.93
C ARG A 256 21.19 11.98 -1.20
N GLU A 257 22.30 12.29 -1.88
CA GLU A 257 23.43 12.98 -1.25
C GLU A 257 23.12 14.45 -0.94
N ASN A 258 22.28 15.11 -1.76
CA ASN A 258 21.86 16.49 -1.51
C ASN A 258 20.85 16.54 -0.37
N LEU A 259 19.91 15.59 -0.34
CA LEU A 259 18.90 15.50 0.72
C LEU A 259 19.54 15.29 2.10
N LEU A 260 20.59 14.46 2.18
CA LEU A 260 21.35 14.26 3.42
C LEU A 260 22.07 15.52 3.91
N GLN A 261 22.53 16.39 2.99
CA GLN A 261 23.18 17.65 3.37
C GLN A 261 22.18 18.67 3.91
N GLU A 262 20.96 18.73 3.35
CA GLU A 262 19.90 19.63 3.84
C GLU A 262 19.41 19.24 5.24
N GLU A 263 19.43 17.95 5.59
CA GLU A 263 19.08 17.47 6.93
C GLU A 263 20.16 17.77 7.99
N GLU A 264 21.43 17.89 7.57
CA GLU A 264 22.57 18.13 8.47
C GLU A 264 22.81 19.62 8.78
N GLU A 265 22.31 20.56 7.97
CA GLU A 265 22.40 21.99 8.25
C GLU A 265 21.34 22.44 9.28
N PRO A 266 21.72 22.77 10.53
CA PRO A 266 20.76 23.36 11.46
C PRO A 266 20.36 24.73 10.93
N GLN A 267 19.06 25.00 10.87
CA GLN A 267 18.55 26.35 10.60
C GLN A 267 19.23 27.33 11.57
N GLU A 268 20.18 28.14 11.08
CA GLU A 268 20.69 29.27 11.84
C GLU A 268 19.52 30.22 12.09
N GLU A 269 18.99 30.19 13.31
CA GLU A 269 18.02 31.18 13.79
C GLU A 269 18.65 32.58 13.70
N GLY A 270 18.21 33.37 12.73
CA GLY A 270 18.52 34.79 12.57
C GLY A 270 17.53 35.71 13.26
#